data_AF-A0A8B8EVG3-F1
#
_entry.id   AF-A0A8B8EVG3-F1
#
_cell.length_a   1.000
_cell.length_b   1.000
_cell.length_c   1.000
_cell.angle_alpha   90.00
_cell.angle_beta   90.00
_cell.angle_gamma   90.00
#
_symmetry.space_group_name_H-M   'P 1'
#
loop_
_entity.id
_entity.type
_entity.pdbx_description
1 polymer ?
#
loop_
_entity_poly.entity_id
_entity_poly.type
_entity_poly.pdbx_seq_one_letter_code
_entity_poly.pdbx_strand_id
1 'polypeptide(L)'
;MRLLVVVAIFVVILQSVQVHAWFLGKSHSQCHGGKPYYFGTTDLLCKLGRRSYRSAPSRFSLGLSHGWILYDGEYFEWGVSGLSYHYGSSLTDGERCKTQRESEPAGYSQLDKTCIEKCARSYRGKYGSYNLLTNNCHDFANKISEVLCNYTECPSWCQ
;
A
#
# COMPACT_ATOMS: atom_id res chain seq x y z
N MET A 1 -6.66 22.04 -32.19
CA MET A 1 -5.30 21.85 -31.61
C MET A 1 -5.06 22.64 -30.34
N ARG A 2 -5.35 23.95 -30.26
CA ARG A 2 -5.04 24.76 -29.06
C ARG A 2 -5.75 24.31 -27.77
N LEU A 3 -7.00 23.85 -27.85
CA LEU A 3 -7.75 23.35 -26.68
C LEU A 3 -7.20 22.03 -26.11
N LEU A 4 -6.82 21.09 -26.98
CA LEU A 4 -6.25 19.79 -26.58
C LEU A 4 -4.88 19.95 -25.89
N VAL A 5 -4.07 20.89 -26.36
CA VAL A 5 -2.78 21.22 -25.74
C VAL A 5 -2.98 21.85 -24.36
N VAL A 6 -3.96 22.76 -24.22
CA VAL A 6 -4.29 23.36 -22.91
C VAL A 6 -4.83 22.31 -21.93
N VAL A 7 -5.68 21.39 -22.37
CA VAL A 7 -6.18 20.27 -21.54
C VAL A 7 -5.03 19.33 -21.14
N ALA A 8 -4.13 18.99 -22.05
CA ALA A 8 -2.97 18.15 -21.75
C ALA A 8 -2.04 18.83 -20.73
N ILE A 9 -1.78 20.13 -20.89
CA ILE A 9 -0.98 20.92 -19.94
C ILE A 9 -1.68 20.98 -18.58
N PHE A 10 -3.00 21.18 -18.52
CA PHE A 10 -3.75 21.18 -17.26
C PHE A 10 -3.71 19.82 -16.56
N VAL A 11 -3.82 18.71 -17.30
CA VAL A 11 -3.68 17.35 -16.75
C VAL A 11 -2.28 17.11 -16.21
N VAL A 12 -1.23 17.54 -16.93
CA VAL A 12 0.16 17.44 -16.48
C VAL A 12 0.41 18.30 -15.24
N ILE A 13 -0.17 19.51 -15.18
CA ILE A 13 -0.07 20.39 -14.02
C ILE A 13 -0.79 19.77 -12.82
N LEU A 14 -2.03 19.29 -12.95
CA LEU A 14 -2.77 18.59 -11.89
C LEU A 14 -2.01 17.35 -11.38
N GLN A 15 -1.37 16.60 -12.28
CA GLN A 15 -0.48 15.50 -11.93
C GLN A 15 0.75 16.00 -11.16
N SER A 16 1.34 17.13 -11.54
CA SER A 16 2.51 17.68 -10.83
C SER A 16 2.18 18.20 -9.43
N VAL A 17 0.97 18.76 -9.20
CA VAL A 17 0.56 19.23 -7.85
C VAL A 17 0.30 18.04 -6.92
N GLN A 18 -0.22 16.93 -7.45
CA GLN A 18 -0.28 15.68 -6.70
C GLN A 18 1.14 15.16 -6.46
N VAL A 19 2.00 15.00 -7.46
CA VAL A 19 3.37 14.47 -7.29
C VAL A 19 4.18 15.22 -6.22
N HIS A 20 4.01 16.54 -6.07
CA HIS A 20 4.65 17.27 -4.96
C HIS A 20 4.08 16.93 -3.57
N ALA A 21 2.80 16.59 -3.45
CA ALA A 21 2.25 16.08 -2.18
C ALA A 21 2.79 14.67 -1.82
N TRP A 22 3.26 13.90 -2.80
CA TRP A 22 3.83 12.56 -2.60
C TRP A 22 5.35 12.58 -2.35
N PHE A 23 6.09 13.56 -2.90
CA PHE A 23 7.48 13.83 -2.52
C PHE A 23 7.62 14.61 -1.21
N LEU A 24 6.55 15.27 -0.77
CA LEU A 24 6.38 15.73 0.60
C LEU A 24 5.82 14.61 1.49
N GLY A 25 6.29 13.37 1.28
CA GLY A 25 6.14 12.32 2.27
C GLY A 25 6.54 12.91 3.62
N LYS A 26 5.60 12.93 4.57
CA LYS A 26 5.89 13.36 5.93
C LYS A 26 7.17 12.65 6.35
N SER A 27 8.17 13.43 6.74
CA SER A 27 9.41 12.92 7.30
C SER A 27 9.10 11.80 8.29
N HIS A 28 9.88 10.71 8.25
CA HIS A 28 9.82 9.59 9.21
C HIS A 28 9.75 10.08 10.68
N SER A 29 10.18 11.32 10.94
CA SER A 29 10.08 12.05 12.20
C SER A 29 8.65 12.42 12.66
N GLN A 30 7.58 11.78 12.17
CA GLN A 30 6.21 12.05 12.66
C GLN A 30 5.49 10.83 13.23
N CYS A 31 5.84 9.61 12.83
CA CYS A 31 5.22 8.39 13.35
C CYS A 31 6.14 7.78 14.43
N HIS A 32 6.06 8.27 15.67
CA HIS A 32 6.98 7.91 16.75
C HIS A 32 6.35 6.99 17.82
N GLY A 33 7.15 6.04 18.30
CA GLY A 33 6.84 5.20 19.46
C GLY A 33 6.11 3.90 19.11
N GLY A 34 6.39 2.85 19.89
CA GLY A 34 5.82 1.51 19.70
C GLY A 34 6.61 0.67 18.69
N LYS A 35 5.90 -0.16 17.92
CA LYS A 35 6.49 -1.17 17.03
C LYS A 35 6.67 -0.60 15.62
N PRO A 36 7.74 -0.95 14.90
CA PRO A 36 7.93 -0.49 13.53
C PRO A 36 6.96 -1.20 12.56
N TYR A 37 6.57 -0.48 11.50
CA TYR A 37 5.92 -1.07 10.34
C TYR A 37 6.72 -0.76 9.06
N TYR A 38 6.57 -1.61 8.05
CA TYR A 38 7.34 -1.55 6.81
C TYR A 38 6.40 -1.69 5.61
N PHE A 39 6.65 -0.93 4.54
CA PHE A 39 6.08 -1.28 3.25
C PHE A 39 6.85 -2.44 2.61
N GLY A 40 6.16 -3.15 1.75
CA GLY A 40 6.78 -4.06 0.82
C GLY A 40 5.95 -4.32 -0.41
N THR A 41 6.58 -5.01 -1.34
CA THR A 41 6.03 -5.33 -2.64
C THR A 41 6.29 -6.79 -3.01
N THR A 42 5.37 -7.37 -3.76
CA THR A 42 5.53 -8.68 -4.41
C THR A 42 5.36 -8.52 -5.91
N ASP A 43 6.12 -9.24 -6.72
CA ASP A 43 5.99 -9.22 -8.18
C ASP A 43 4.56 -9.62 -8.63
N LEU A 44 3.84 -8.70 -9.28
CA LEU A 44 2.45 -8.91 -9.68
C LEU A 44 2.33 -9.83 -10.90
N LEU A 45 3.30 -9.82 -11.82
CA LEU A 45 3.30 -10.75 -12.96
C LEU A 45 3.39 -12.19 -12.47
N CYS A 46 4.25 -12.44 -11.48
CA CYS A 46 4.34 -13.73 -10.81
C CYS A 46 3.01 -14.11 -10.13
N LYS A 47 2.39 -13.19 -9.37
CA LYS A 47 1.07 -13.45 -8.76
C LYS A 47 -0.01 -13.76 -9.82
N LEU A 48 0.04 -13.14 -10.99
CA LEU A 48 -0.86 -13.40 -12.13
C LEU A 48 -0.49 -14.63 -12.98
N GLY A 49 0.46 -15.46 -12.55
CA GLY A 49 0.86 -16.68 -13.25
C GLY A 49 1.72 -16.46 -14.50
N ARG A 50 2.19 -15.23 -14.75
CA ARG A 50 3.16 -14.92 -15.80
C ARG A 50 4.57 -15.04 -15.21
N ARG A 51 5.41 -15.94 -15.77
CA ARG A 51 6.82 -16.10 -15.36
C ARG A 51 7.53 -14.74 -15.39
N SER A 52 7.90 -14.23 -14.21
CA SER A 52 8.76 -13.05 -14.11
C SER A 52 10.19 -13.47 -14.42
N TYR A 53 10.70 -13.04 -15.58
CA TYR A 53 12.14 -13.09 -15.88
C TYR A 53 12.80 -11.94 -15.13
N ARG A 54 13.98 -12.20 -14.54
CA ARG A 54 14.77 -11.24 -13.76
C ARG A 54 14.78 -9.87 -14.46
N SER A 55 14.11 -8.89 -13.86
CA SER A 55 14.04 -7.51 -14.35
C SER A 55 14.56 -6.56 -13.28
N ALA A 56 15.26 -5.51 -13.71
CA ALA A 56 15.83 -4.51 -12.82
C ALA A 56 14.74 -3.76 -12.03
N PRO A 57 15.04 -3.21 -10.84
CA PRO A 57 14.05 -2.49 -10.03
C PRO A 57 13.47 -1.29 -10.79
N SER A 58 12.14 -1.16 -10.82
CA SER A 58 11.42 -0.03 -11.39
C SER A 58 10.69 0.74 -10.27
N ARG A 59 10.75 2.06 -10.30
CA ARG A 59 10.08 2.96 -9.36
C ARG A 59 8.97 3.70 -10.12
N PHE A 60 7.77 3.09 -10.23
CA PHE A 60 6.60 3.68 -10.86
C PHE A 60 5.30 3.20 -10.19
N SER A 61 4.29 4.06 -10.08
CA SER A 61 2.99 3.77 -9.44
C SER A 61 2.00 3.00 -10.31
N LEU A 62 2.29 2.80 -11.61
CA LEU A 62 1.75 1.68 -12.40
C LEU A 62 2.72 0.49 -12.39
N GLY A 63 3.50 0.35 -11.31
CA GLY A 63 4.38 -0.78 -11.10
C GLY A 63 3.53 -2.05 -11.07
N LEU A 64 3.93 -3.05 -11.87
CA LEU A 64 3.37 -4.40 -11.82
C LEU A 64 3.84 -5.10 -10.54
N SER A 65 3.46 -4.54 -9.39
CA SER A 65 3.78 -5.02 -8.06
C SER A 65 2.55 -4.94 -7.17
N HIS A 66 2.41 -5.92 -6.30
CA HIS A 66 1.38 -6.01 -5.29
C HIS A 66 1.91 -5.43 -3.97
N GLY A 67 1.28 -4.37 -3.45
CA GLY A 67 1.68 -3.69 -2.21
C GLY A 67 1.11 -4.35 -0.95
N TRP A 68 1.89 -4.34 0.13
CA TRP A 68 1.52 -4.87 1.44
C TRP A 68 2.24 -4.12 2.57
N ILE A 69 1.72 -4.24 3.80
CA ILE A 69 2.34 -3.72 5.04
C ILE A 69 2.79 -4.89 5.91
N LEU A 70 3.99 -4.83 6.49
CA LEU A 70 4.42 -5.70 7.58
C LEU A 70 4.35 -4.90 8.89
N TYR A 71 3.55 -5.38 9.85
CA TYR A 71 3.45 -4.81 11.18
C TYR A 71 3.31 -5.91 12.23
N ASP A 72 4.10 -5.82 13.30
CA ASP A 72 4.03 -6.77 14.44
C ASP A 72 4.11 -8.26 14.04
N GLY A 73 4.95 -8.56 13.03
CA GLY A 73 5.15 -9.92 12.53
C GLY A 73 4.08 -10.42 11.56
N GLU A 74 3.09 -9.60 11.22
CA GLU A 74 2.04 -9.95 10.26
C GLU A 74 2.07 -9.09 9.01
N TYR A 75 1.88 -9.75 7.87
CA TYR A 75 1.67 -9.11 6.59
C TYR A 75 0.18 -8.77 6.45
N PHE A 76 -0.12 -7.59 5.92
CA PHE A 76 -1.46 -7.13 5.59
C PHE A 76 -1.50 -6.80 4.10
N GLU A 77 -2.34 -7.49 3.34
CA GLU A 77 -2.44 -7.35 1.90
C GLU A 77 -3.91 -7.38 1.43
N TRP A 78 -4.20 -6.68 0.32
CA TRP A 78 -5.53 -6.65 -0.28
C TRP A 78 -5.45 -6.81 -1.80
N GLY A 79 -6.45 -7.45 -2.39
CA GLY A 79 -6.42 -7.79 -3.81
C GLY A 79 -5.76 -9.15 -4.09
N VAL A 80 -5.72 -10.05 -3.09
CA VAL A 80 -5.26 -11.44 -3.26
C VAL A 80 -6.44 -12.38 -3.45
N SER A 81 -6.20 -13.58 -4.02
CA SER A 81 -7.15 -14.71 -4.11
C SER A 81 -8.63 -14.31 -4.22
N GLY A 82 -9.06 -13.82 -5.39
CA GLY A 82 -10.44 -13.34 -5.60
C GLY A 82 -10.68 -11.89 -5.17
N LEU A 83 -9.62 -11.06 -5.11
CA LEU A 83 -9.66 -9.64 -4.73
C LEU A 83 -10.05 -9.39 -3.26
N SER A 84 -9.74 -10.35 -2.38
CA SER A 84 -9.99 -10.28 -0.94
C SER A 84 -8.80 -9.70 -0.17
N TYR A 85 -8.99 -9.45 1.12
CA TYR A 85 -7.91 -9.11 2.06
C TYR A 85 -7.35 -10.38 2.67
N HIS A 86 -6.10 -10.30 3.11
CA HIS A 86 -5.41 -11.33 3.84
C HIS A 86 -4.49 -10.68 4.87
N TYR A 87 -4.39 -11.33 6.03
CA TYR A 87 -3.31 -11.05 6.96
C TYR A 87 -2.81 -12.33 7.61
N GLY A 88 -1.52 -12.38 7.94
CA GLY A 88 -0.90 -13.55 8.55
C GLY A 88 0.62 -13.48 8.59
N SER A 89 1.25 -14.53 9.10
CA SER A 89 2.71 -14.63 9.24
C SER A 89 3.47 -14.82 7.91
N SER A 90 2.74 -15.03 6.81
CA SER A 90 3.30 -15.15 5.47
C SER A 90 2.47 -14.35 4.47
N LEU A 91 3.10 -13.94 3.36
CA LEU A 91 2.39 -13.35 2.23
C LEU A 91 1.73 -14.45 1.40
N THR A 92 0.57 -14.15 0.84
CA THR A 92 -0.03 -14.97 -0.23
C THR A 92 0.96 -15.02 -1.39
N ASP A 93 1.33 -16.23 -1.82
CA ASP A 93 2.37 -16.49 -2.84
C ASP A 93 3.78 -15.97 -2.49
N GLY A 94 4.06 -15.63 -1.22
CA GLY A 94 5.34 -15.05 -0.80
C GLY A 94 6.57 -15.94 -1.03
N GLU A 95 6.41 -17.26 -0.94
CA GLU A 95 7.48 -18.23 -1.21
C GLU A 95 7.71 -18.45 -2.72
N ARG A 96 6.66 -18.24 -3.52
CA ARG A 96 6.68 -18.47 -4.97
C ARG A 96 7.17 -17.26 -5.74
N CYS A 97 6.80 -16.07 -5.28
CA CYS A 97 7.03 -14.82 -5.97
C CYS A 97 8.08 -13.98 -5.25
N LYS A 98 8.92 -13.29 -6.02
CA LYS A 98 9.92 -12.40 -5.45
C LYS A 98 9.23 -11.30 -4.65
N THR A 99 9.58 -11.21 -3.37
CA THR A 99 9.13 -10.19 -2.43
C THR A 99 10.28 -9.24 -2.10
N GLN A 100 9.95 -7.98 -1.82
CA GLN A 100 10.90 -6.99 -1.33
C GLN A 100 10.23 -6.16 -0.24
N ARG A 101 10.86 -6.12 0.92
CA ARG A 101 10.51 -5.21 2.02
C ARG A 101 11.44 -3.99 1.95
N GLU A 102 10.95 -2.83 2.37
CA GLU A 102 11.83 -1.70 2.67
C GLU A 102 12.87 -2.08 3.75
N SER A 103 14.08 -1.53 3.60
CA SER A 103 15.17 -1.77 4.55
C SER A 103 14.96 -1.02 5.87
N GLU A 104 14.38 0.17 5.78
CA GLU A 104 14.08 1.03 6.92
C GLU A 104 12.57 0.99 7.25
N PRO A 105 12.19 1.18 8.53
CA PRO A 105 10.80 1.23 8.92
C PRO A 105 10.15 2.51 8.37
N ALA A 106 8.98 2.35 7.75
CA ALA A 106 8.18 3.47 7.24
C ALA A 106 7.62 4.34 8.37
N GLY A 107 7.47 3.77 9.56
CA GLY A 107 7.13 4.48 10.79
C GLY A 107 6.97 3.53 11.97
N TYR A 108 6.53 4.09 13.10
CA TYR A 108 6.24 3.33 14.32
C TYR A 108 4.78 3.57 14.75
N SER A 109 4.19 2.57 15.39
CA SER A 109 2.81 2.61 15.90
C SER A 109 2.71 1.99 17.27
N GLN A 110 1.79 2.52 18.09
CA GLN A 110 1.41 1.97 19.38
C GLN A 110 0.14 1.11 19.31
N LEU A 111 -0.52 1.06 18.16
CA LEU A 111 -1.75 0.29 17.98
C LEU A 111 -1.48 -1.21 18.09
N ASP A 112 -2.38 -1.94 18.72
CA ASP A 112 -2.32 -3.40 18.72
C ASP A 112 -2.56 -3.94 17.30
N LYS A 113 -1.88 -5.03 16.92
CA LYS A 113 -2.08 -5.64 15.61
C LYS A 113 -3.54 -6.03 15.35
N THR A 114 -4.29 -6.41 16.39
CA THR A 114 -5.71 -6.75 16.29
C THR A 114 -6.57 -5.57 15.82
N CYS A 115 -6.14 -4.32 16.07
CA CYS A 115 -6.78 -3.16 15.47
C CYS A 115 -6.60 -3.15 13.95
N ILE A 116 -5.39 -3.43 13.48
CA ILE A 116 -5.05 -3.43 12.05
C ILE A 116 -5.70 -4.59 11.32
N GLU A 117 -5.82 -5.75 11.99
CA GLU A 117 -6.65 -6.86 11.51
C GLU A 117 -8.10 -6.42 11.26
N LYS A 118 -8.71 -5.69 12.20
CA LYS A 118 -10.07 -5.13 12.03
C LYS A 118 -10.12 -4.12 10.89
N CYS A 119 -9.16 -3.20 10.81
CA CYS A 119 -9.07 -2.26 9.69
C CYS A 119 -9.02 -2.98 8.35
N ALA A 120 -8.22 -4.05 8.23
CA ALA A 120 -8.11 -4.84 7.02
C ALA A 120 -9.44 -5.50 6.65
N ARG A 121 -10.14 -6.08 7.63
CA ARG A 121 -11.46 -6.71 7.46
C ARG A 121 -12.53 -5.70 7.02
N SER A 122 -12.55 -4.51 7.62
CA SER A 122 -13.56 -3.49 7.35
C SER A 122 -13.25 -2.63 6.11
N TYR A 123 -12.03 -2.67 5.57
CA TYR A 123 -11.56 -1.79 4.50
C TYR A 123 -12.52 -1.73 3.31
N ARG A 124 -12.91 -2.90 2.77
CA ARG A 124 -13.83 -2.97 1.63
C ARG A 124 -15.19 -2.35 1.94
N GLY A 125 -15.70 -2.56 3.15
CA GLY A 125 -16.96 -1.96 3.59
C GLY A 125 -16.87 -0.43 3.71
N LYS A 126 -15.71 0.09 4.12
CA LYS A 126 -15.46 1.51 4.32
C LYS A 126 -15.15 2.27 3.02
N TYR A 127 -14.31 1.71 2.16
CA TYR A 127 -13.72 2.39 1.00
C TYR A 127 -14.21 1.85 -0.35
N GLY A 128 -15.01 0.78 -0.34
CA GLY A 128 -15.60 0.20 -1.54
C GLY A 128 -14.81 -0.98 -2.11
N SER A 129 -15.26 -1.48 -3.26
CA SER A 129 -14.70 -2.66 -3.92
C SER A 129 -13.35 -2.36 -4.59
N TYR A 130 -12.59 -3.43 -4.84
CA TYR A 130 -11.29 -3.36 -5.47
C TYR A 130 -11.39 -2.80 -6.90
N ASN A 131 -10.56 -1.81 -7.21
CA ASN A 131 -10.39 -1.22 -8.53
C ASN A 131 -8.90 -1.02 -8.81
N LEU A 132 -8.42 -1.56 -9.93
CA LEU A 132 -7.00 -1.53 -10.30
C LEU A 132 -6.40 -0.11 -10.33
N LEU A 133 -7.18 0.92 -10.66
CA LEU A 133 -6.69 2.28 -10.84
C LEU A 133 -6.96 3.21 -9.64
N THR A 134 -7.95 2.90 -8.79
CA THR A 134 -8.45 3.86 -7.79
C THR A 134 -8.64 3.31 -6.38
N ASN A 135 -8.70 2.00 -6.19
CA ASN A 135 -8.86 1.38 -4.88
C ASN A 135 -8.25 -0.03 -4.92
N ASN A 136 -6.92 -0.08 -4.93
CA ASN A 136 -6.15 -1.31 -5.12
C ASN A 136 -5.30 -1.66 -3.89
N CYS A 137 -4.36 -2.60 -4.06
CA CYS A 137 -3.44 -3.04 -3.00
C CYS A 137 -2.57 -1.91 -2.42
N HIS A 138 -2.19 -0.93 -3.25
CA HIS A 138 -1.37 0.20 -2.82
C HIS A 138 -2.20 1.19 -2.02
N ASP A 139 -3.42 1.49 -2.46
CA ASP A 139 -4.35 2.34 -1.70
C ASP A 139 -4.64 1.74 -0.31
N PHE A 140 -4.86 0.43 -0.27
CA PHE A 140 -4.99 -0.31 0.98
C PHE A 140 -3.75 -0.17 1.87
N ALA A 141 -2.55 -0.46 1.35
CA ALA A 141 -1.32 -0.38 2.12
C ALA A 141 -1.08 1.04 2.67
N ASN A 142 -1.35 2.06 1.85
CA ASN A 142 -1.24 3.47 2.25
C ASN A 142 -2.24 3.81 3.36
N LYS A 143 -3.48 3.32 3.30
CA LYS A 143 -4.46 3.56 4.35
C LYS A 143 -4.12 2.86 5.66
N ILE A 144 -3.59 1.64 5.60
CA ILE A 144 -3.09 0.96 6.80
C ILE A 144 -1.90 1.74 7.40
N SER A 145 -0.96 2.22 6.59
CA SER A 145 0.13 3.09 7.06
C SER A 145 -0.37 4.40 7.67
N GLU A 146 -1.41 5.02 7.10
CA GLU A 146 -2.03 6.23 7.65
C GLU A 146 -2.65 5.96 9.03
N VAL A 147 -3.32 4.82 9.22
CA VAL A 147 -3.84 4.40 10.53
C VAL A 147 -2.70 4.20 11.51
N LEU A 148 -1.69 3.43 11.14
CA LEU A 148 -0.52 3.14 11.98
C LEU A 148 0.24 4.41 12.39
N CYS A 149 0.35 5.40 11.51
CA CYS A 149 1.10 6.61 11.78
C CYS A 149 0.33 7.63 12.63
N ASN A 150 -0.97 7.83 12.34
CA ASN A 150 -1.68 9.00 12.85
C ASN A 150 -2.64 8.69 14.01
N TYR A 151 -2.86 7.43 14.35
CA TYR A 151 -3.82 7.03 15.39
C TYR A 151 -3.12 6.38 16.58
N THR A 152 -3.53 6.77 17.79
CA THR A 152 -3.13 6.15 19.05
C THR A 152 -4.19 5.18 19.59
N GLU A 153 -5.41 5.25 19.06
CA GLU A 153 -6.53 4.37 19.37
C GLU A 153 -7.15 3.82 18.08
N CYS A 154 -7.80 2.67 18.15
CA CYS A 154 -8.33 2.03 16.96
C CYS A 154 -9.45 2.87 16.33
N PRO A 155 -9.35 3.25 15.03
CA PRO A 155 -10.38 4.04 14.37
C PRO A 155 -11.74 3.35 14.42
N SER A 156 -12.82 4.13 14.54
CA SER A 156 -14.18 3.59 14.66
C SER A 156 -14.66 2.75 13.47
N TRP A 157 -14.01 2.89 12.31
CA TRP A 157 -14.32 2.08 11.12
C TRP A 157 -13.58 0.75 11.08
N CYS A 158 -12.59 0.52 11.96
CA CYS A 158 -11.87 -0.74 12.11
C CYS A 158 -12.62 -1.63 13.12
N GLN A 159 -13.61 -2.38 12.64
CA GLN A 159 -14.52 -3.20 13.45
C GLN A 159 -14.33 -4.69 13.24
#